data_AF-A0A445D2U2-F1
#
_entry.id   AF-A0A445D2U2-F1
#
_cell.length_a   1.000
_cell.length_b   1.000
_cell.length_c   1.000
_cell.angle_alpha   90.00
_cell.angle_beta   90.00
_cell.angle_gamma   90.00
#
_symmetry.space_group_name_H-M   'P 1'
#
loop_
_entity.id
_entity.type
_entity.pdbx_description
1 polymer ?
#
loop_
_entity_poly.entity_id
_entity_poly.type
_entity_poly.pdbx_seq_one_letter_code
_entity_poly.pdbx_strand_id
1 'polypeptide(L)'
;MIADDSADDIGASEPAGAGGFGARDAEGSAGMTEFQVGQQFQDKEDALLSVKIYSIRRGVQYKVVESDYRCYVGKCSEFGNGCTWLIRPSLRQRKGIWEVKRYNGPHTCLASSISSDHRSLDYHVISAFIMPMVRADASVSIKVLLNATASHYGFRLTYKRDWMAKQKVVALIYGDWDESYNKLPRWVLGVQVMMPDSIAVLRTNPVRVGGQLDEFKAYFSQTVLDFPTVYRGISSLQAVG
;
A
#
# COMPACT_ATOMS: atom_id res chain seq x y z
N MET A 1 -24.66 8.87 -11.90
CA MET A 1 -25.25 10.17 -11.51
C MET A 1 -24.32 10.77 -10.48
N ILE A 2 -23.87 11.99 -10.75
CA ILE A 2 -22.96 12.77 -9.90
C ILE A 2 -23.77 13.25 -8.70
N ALA A 3 -23.21 13.10 -7.50
CA ALA A 3 -23.60 13.90 -6.35
C ALA A 3 -22.33 14.60 -5.86
N ASP A 4 -22.25 15.88 -6.20
CA ASP A 4 -21.52 16.90 -5.45
C ASP A 4 -22.12 16.95 -4.03
N ASP A 5 -21.28 16.97 -3.01
CA ASP A 5 -21.65 17.62 -1.76
C ASP A 5 -20.37 18.13 -1.08
N SER A 6 -20.02 19.38 -1.41
CA SER A 6 -19.17 20.22 -0.59
C SER A 6 -20.05 20.91 0.44
N ALA A 7 -19.82 20.64 1.71
CA ALA A 7 -20.16 21.57 2.78
C ALA A 7 -19.14 21.41 3.93
N ASP A 8 -18.35 22.45 4.12
CA ASP A 8 -17.67 22.73 5.38
C ASP A 8 -18.69 22.97 6.48
N ASP A 9 -18.54 22.32 7.64
CA ASP A 9 -18.94 22.93 8.91
C ASP A 9 -18.05 22.45 10.07
N ILE A 10 -17.68 23.41 10.90
CA ILE A 10 -16.80 23.33 12.05
C ILE A 10 -17.65 23.00 13.28
N GLY A 11 -17.45 21.81 13.84
CA GLY A 11 -18.02 21.42 15.13
C GLY A 11 -16.94 20.83 16.03
N ALA A 12 -16.40 21.66 16.93
CA ALA A 12 -15.55 21.20 18.02
C ALA A 12 -16.37 20.34 19.01
N SER A 13 -15.91 19.12 19.28
CA SER A 13 -16.21 18.41 20.52
C SER A 13 -15.07 17.44 20.87
N GLU A 14 -14.55 17.60 22.08
CA GLU A 14 -13.50 16.79 22.70
C GLU A 14 -14.11 15.60 23.50
N PRO A 15 -13.30 14.63 23.99
CA PRO A 15 -13.52 13.23 23.68
C PRO A 15 -14.02 12.39 24.87
N ALA A 16 -14.56 11.20 24.56
CA ALA A 16 -14.77 10.14 25.53
C ALA A 16 -14.13 8.82 25.06
N GLY A 17 -12.97 8.52 25.66
CA GLY A 17 -12.73 7.23 26.32
C GLY A 17 -12.62 5.93 25.52
N ALA A 18 -11.37 5.49 25.39
CA ALA A 18 -10.87 4.13 25.65
C ALA A 18 -11.18 2.99 24.66
N GLY A 19 -10.15 2.65 23.89
CA GLY A 19 -9.94 1.36 23.23
C GLY A 19 -8.46 1.23 22.86
N GLY A 20 -7.60 1.25 23.87
CA GLY A 20 -6.15 1.27 23.70
C GLY A 20 -5.62 0.00 23.04
N PHE A 21 -5.30 0.09 21.76
CA PHE A 21 -4.34 -0.81 21.15
C PHE A 21 -2.96 -0.27 21.53
N GLY A 22 -2.33 -0.95 22.49
CA GLY A 22 -0.99 -0.62 22.96
C GLY A 22 -0.06 -0.40 21.77
N ALA A 23 0.38 0.83 21.61
CA ALA A 23 1.61 1.13 20.92
C ALA A 23 2.67 0.27 21.62
N ARG A 24 3.10 -0.81 20.98
CA ARG A 24 4.37 -1.39 21.35
C ARG A 24 5.38 -0.31 21.02
N ASP A 25 5.92 0.28 22.08
CA ASP A 25 7.06 1.15 22.05
C ASP A 25 8.14 0.48 21.19
N ALA A 26 8.26 0.96 19.95
CA ALA A 26 9.49 0.79 19.21
C ALA A 26 10.45 1.80 19.82
N GLU A 27 11.14 1.33 20.84
CA GLU A 27 12.20 2.00 21.55
C GLU A 27 13.11 2.78 20.60
N GLY A 28 13.31 4.03 20.97
CA GLY A 28 14.58 4.69 20.76
C GLY A 28 14.63 5.60 19.54
N SER A 29 15.14 6.80 19.79
CA SER A 29 16.05 7.51 18.90
C SER A 29 17.17 6.56 18.42
N ALA A 30 16.85 5.61 17.55
CA ALA A 30 17.81 4.82 16.82
C ALA A 30 18.56 5.81 15.94
N GLY A 31 19.82 6.06 16.27
CA GLY A 31 20.72 6.82 15.41
C GLY A 31 20.53 6.32 13.98
N MET A 32 20.27 7.26 13.06
CA MET A 32 20.01 6.91 11.66
C MET A 32 21.13 5.99 11.15
N THR A 33 20.81 4.72 10.94
CA THR A 33 21.80 3.75 10.46
C THR A 33 22.23 4.13 9.06
N GLU A 34 23.51 4.45 8.91
CA GLU A 34 24.13 4.68 7.63
C GLU A 34 24.21 3.38 6.83
N PHE A 35 24.09 3.48 5.51
CA PHE A 35 24.33 2.32 4.65
C PHE A 35 25.78 1.86 4.75
N GLN A 36 25.99 0.57 4.55
CA GLN A 36 27.33 -0.01 4.49
C GLN A 36 27.57 -0.68 3.15
N VAL A 37 28.79 -0.55 2.62
CA VAL A 37 29.20 -1.33 1.45
C VAL A 37 29.17 -2.81 1.81
N GLY A 38 28.50 -3.62 1.00
CA GLY A 38 28.24 -5.03 1.26
C GLY A 38 26.95 -5.33 2.01
N GLN A 39 26.20 -4.31 2.45
CA GLN A 39 24.84 -4.50 2.99
C GLN A 39 23.96 -5.17 1.93
N GLN A 40 23.22 -6.20 2.35
CA GLN A 40 22.40 -7.04 1.48
C GLN A 40 20.91 -6.76 1.69
N PHE A 41 20.15 -6.92 0.62
CA PHE A 41 18.70 -6.84 0.55
C PHE A 41 18.18 -8.07 -0.19
N GLN A 42 16.96 -8.48 0.15
CA GLN A 42 16.35 -9.68 -0.43
C GLN A 42 16.11 -9.49 -1.93
N ASP A 43 15.60 -8.33 -2.32
CA ASP A 43 15.26 -7.99 -3.69
C ASP A 43 15.50 -6.50 -3.98
N LYS A 44 15.13 -6.08 -5.20
CA LYS A 44 15.30 -4.70 -5.66
C LYS A 44 14.40 -3.78 -4.85
N GLU A 45 13.16 -4.20 -4.64
CA GLU A 45 12.10 -3.42 -4.01
C GLU A 45 12.48 -3.04 -2.58
N ASP A 46 13.04 -3.99 -1.82
CA ASP A 46 13.54 -3.80 -0.46
C ASP A 46 14.74 -2.82 -0.40
N ALA A 47 15.69 -2.96 -1.33
CA ALA A 47 16.81 -2.03 -1.46
C ALA A 47 16.34 -0.60 -1.75
N LEU A 48 15.41 -0.45 -2.70
CA LEU A 48 14.86 0.85 -3.09
C LEU A 48 14.02 1.47 -1.98
N LEU A 49 13.23 0.67 -1.27
CA LEU A 49 12.44 1.11 -0.12
C LEU A 49 13.36 1.66 0.98
N SER A 50 14.44 0.94 1.29
CA SER A 50 15.44 1.38 2.28
C SER A 50 16.08 2.72 1.89
N VAL A 51 16.47 2.90 0.62
CA VAL A 51 17.02 4.17 0.12
C VAL A 51 16.01 5.31 0.23
N LYS A 52 14.74 5.09 -0.16
CA LYS A 52 13.68 6.10 -0.05
C LYS A 52 13.43 6.51 1.40
N ILE A 53 13.32 5.55 2.32
CA ILE A 53 13.11 5.81 3.74
C ILE A 53 14.28 6.61 4.32
N TYR A 54 15.52 6.26 3.96
CA TYR A 54 16.70 7.00 4.38
C TYR A 54 16.64 8.47 3.94
N SER A 55 16.31 8.75 2.67
CA SER A 55 16.19 10.12 2.17
C SER A 55 15.04 10.91 2.83
N ILE A 56 13.88 10.27 3.08
CA ILE A 56 12.76 10.87 3.79
C ILE A 56 13.18 11.29 5.21
N ARG A 57 13.80 10.37 5.96
CA ARG A 57 14.26 10.63 7.33
C ARG A 57 15.33 11.72 7.39
N ARG A 58 16.20 11.79 6.39
CA ARG A 58 17.27 12.79 6.29
C ARG A 58 16.78 14.16 5.84
N GLY A 59 15.53 14.31 5.40
CA GLY A 59 15.04 15.62 4.99
C GLY A 59 15.56 16.05 3.61
N VAL A 60 16.03 15.12 2.76
CA VAL A 60 16.81 15.46 1.55
C VAL A 60 16.27 14.74 0.32
N GLN A 61 16.29 15.44 -0.81
CA GLN A 61 15.94 14.85 -2.10
C GLN A 61 17.17 14.25 -2.79
N TYR A 62 16.91 13.20 -3.56
CA TYR A 62 17.89 12.57 -4.42
C TYR A 62 17.29 12.32 -5.81
N LYS A 63 18.18 12.17 -6.79
CA LYS A 63 17.85 11.86 -8.17
C LYS A 63 18.31 10.45 -8.48
N VAL A 64 17.50 9.73 -9.24
CA VAL A 64 17.85 8.42 -9.79
C VAL A 64 18.64 8.66 -11.07
N VAL A 65 19.90 8.23 -11.08
CA VAL A 65 20.80 8.35 -12.25
C VAL A 65 20.66 7.14 -13.16
N GLU A 66 20.51 5.96 -12.55
CA GLU A 66 20.43 4.69 -13.25
C GLU A 66 19.45 3.80 -12.48
N SER A 67 18.55 3.14 -13.19
CA SER A 67 17.66 2.13 -12.62
C SER A 67 17.30 1.11 -13.69
N ASP A 68 17.94 -0.04 -13.64
CA ASP A 68 17.63 -1.19 -14.48
C ASP A 68 17.33 -2.42 -13.61
N TYR A 69 17.26 -3.61 -14.19
CA TYR A 69 16.96 -4.85 -13.46
C TYR A 69 18.14 -5.40 -12.63
N ARG A 70 19.35 -4.82 -12.73
CA ARG A 70 20.57 -5.26 -12.06
C ARG A 70 21.25 -4.18 -11.22
N CYS A 71 20.89 -2.92 -11.39
CA CYS A 71 21.61 -1.78 -10.88
C CYS A 71 20.61 -0.67 -10.57
N TYR A 72 20.89 0.02 -9.47
CA TYR A 72 20.23 1.25 -9.11
C TYR A 72 21.29 2.24 -8.64
N VAL A 73 21.19 3.50 -9.06
CA VAL A 73 22.12 4.56 -8.65
C VAL A 73 21.31 5.78 -8.22
N GLY A 74 21.41 6.11 -6.94
CA GLY A 74 20.90 7.34 -6.37
C GLY A 74 22.04 8.34 -6.10
N LYS A 75 21.82 9.61 -6.42
CA LYS A 75 22.70 10.72 -6.02
C LYS A 75 21.89 11.83 -5.41
N CYS A 76 22.45 12.54 -4.44
CA CYS A 76 21.78 13.71 -3.87
C CYS A 76 21.44 14.73 -4.97
N SER A 77 20.35 15.46 -4.81
CA SER A 77 20.00 16.54 -5.74
C SER A 77 21.09 17.61 -5.85
N GLU A 78 21.82 17.86 -4.74
CA GLU A 78 22.96 18.77 -4.62
C GLU A 78 24.33 18.07 -4.76
N PHE A 79 24.36 16.91 -5.41
CA PHE A 79 25.61 16.18 -5.62
C PHE A 79 26.62 17.03 -6.41
N GLY A 80 27.82 17.23 -5.85
CA GLY A 80 28.85 18.11 -6.41
C GLY A 80 28.79 19.56 -5.89
N ASN A 81 27.64 20.01 -5.38
CA ASN A 81 27.47 21.33 -4.75
C ASN A 81 27.69 21.26 -3.23
N GLY A 82 28.78 20.61 -2.80
CA GLY A 82 29.06 20.35 -1.38
C GLY A 82 28.39 19.10 -0.81
N CYS A 83 27.54 18.39 -1.58
CA CYS A 83 27.07 17.05 -1.24
C CYS A 83 27.82 15.95 -2.01
N THR A 84 28.25 14.89 -1.31
CA THR A 84 28.91 13.73 -1.93
C THR A 84 28.09 12.45 -1.85
N TRP A 85 26.87 12.51 -1.31
CA TRP A 85 26.03 11.33 -1.10
C TRP A 85 25.66 10.66 -2.43
N LEU A 86 26.02 9.38 -2.50
CA LEU A 86 25.76 8.49 -3.61
C LEU A 86 25.62 7.08 -3.06
N ILE A 87 24.62 6.37 -3.57
CA ILE A 87 24.43 4.95 -3.27
C ILE A 87 24.20 4.17 -4.56
N ARG A 88 24.84 2.99 -4.65
CA ARG A 88 24.66 2.05 -5.75
C ARG A 88 24.43 0.63 -5.23
N PRO A 89 23.18 0.23 -4.99
CA PRO A 89 22.84 -1.17 -4.84
C PRO A 89 22.74 -1.85 -6.20
N SER A 90 23.15 -3.12 -6.26
CA SER A 90 23.13 -3.92 -7.49
C SER A 90 22.87 -5.39 -7.20
N LEU A 91 22.28 -6.09 -8.16
CA LEU A 91 22.04 -7.52 -8.12
C LEU A 91 23.34 -8.33 -8.25
N ARG A 92 23.65 -9.09 -7.21
CA ARG A 92 24.69 -10.12 -7.24
C ARG A 92 24.11 -11.41 -7.85
N GLN A 93 24.22 -11.53 -9.17
CA GLN A 93 23.60 -12.60 -9.96
C GLN A 93 23.80 -14.02 -9.39
N ARG A 94 25.02 -14.36 -8.96
CA ARG A 94 25.33 -15.72 -8.45
C ARG A 94 24.49 -16.12 -7.24
N LYS A 95 24.02 -15.16 -6.45
CA LYS A 95 23.27 -15.39 -5.20
C LYS A 95 21.83 -14.88 -5.26
N GLY A 96 21.43 -14.17 -6.32
CA GLY A 96 20.10 -13.58 -6.44
C GLY A 96 19.80 -12.43 -5.48
N ILE A 97 20.77 -11.98 -4.69
CA ILE A 97 20.61 -10.93 -3.66
C ILE A 97 21.07 -9.57 -4.18
N TRP A 98 20.41 -8.51 -3.71
CA TRP A 98 20.85 -7.14 -3.95
C TRP A 98 21.85 -6.71 -2.89
N GLU A 99 22.95 -6.07 -3.29
CA GLU A 99 23.96 -5.60 -2.35
C GLU A 99 24.40 -4.17 -2.67
N VAL A 100 24.69 -3.38 -1.63
CA VAL A 100 25.30 -2.04 -1.78
C VAL A 100 26.74 -2.21 -2.26
N LYS A 101 27.01 -1.92 -3.53
CA LYS A 101 28.36 -1.97 -4.11
C LYS A 101 29.16 -0.72 -3.84
N ARG A 102 28.50 0.43 -3.78
CA ARG A 102 29.12 1.72 -3.54
C ARG A 102 28.25 2.56 -2.64
N TYR A 103 28.89 3.13 -1.63
CA TYR A 103 28.30 4.13 -0.76
C TYR A 103 29.37 5.19 -0.46
N ASN A 104 29.06 6.46 -0.71
CA ASN A 104 30.01 7.55 -0.47
C ASN A 104 29.91 8.14 0.96
N GLY A 105 29.11 7.52 1.84
CA GLY A 105 28.84 8.04 3.18
C GLY A 105 27.60 8.94 3.23
N PRO A 106 27.32 9.54 4.41
CA PRO A 106 26.11 10.32 4.67
C PRO A 106 25.98 11.56 3.78
N HIS A 107 24.79 12.16 3.78
CA HIS A 107 24.60 13.48 3.19
C HIS A 107 25.44 14.52 3.95
N THR A 108 26.21 15.30 3.21
CA THR A 108 26.94 16.47 3.72
C THR A 108 26.19 17.79 3.45
N CYS A 109 25.10 17.75 2.67
CA CYS A 109 24.19 18.87 2.53
C CYS A 109 23.24 18.97 3.73
N LEU A 110 22.78 20.19 4.01
CA LEU A 110 21.66 20.41 4.91
C LEU A 110 20.38 19.84 4.31
N ALA A 111 19.41 19.53 5.17
CA ALA A 111 18.05 19.27 4.73
C ALA A 111 17.59 20.46 3.88
N SER A 112 17.42 20.26 2.58
CA SER A 112 16.64 21.20 1.81
C SER A 112 15.24 21.16 2.41
N SER A 113 14.57 22.30 2.55
CA SER A 113 13.15 22.31 2.89
C SER A 113 12.48 21.37 1.88
N ILE A 114 12.14 20.14 2.31
CA ILE A 114 11.44 19.20 1.46
C ILE A 114 10.21 19.99 1.09
N SER A 115 10.11 20.40 -0.19
CA SER A 115 8.91 21.07 -0.64
C SER A 115 7.75 20.23 -0.13
N SER A 116 6.78 20.88 0.51
CA SER A 116 5.52 20.27 0.89
C SER A 116 4.88 19.48 -0.25
N ASP A 117 5.34 19.71 -1.49
CA ASP A 117 5.07 18.92 -2.68
C ASP A 117 5.73 17.52 -2.62
N HIS A 118 5.00 16.61 -2.00
CA HIS A 118 4.54 15.30 -2.51
C HIS A 118 5.51 14.30 -3.19
N ARG A 119 6.79 14.59 -3.41
CA ARG A 119 7.68 13.74 -4.22
C ARG A 119 8.42 12.66 -3.43
N SER A 120 8.50 12.76 -2.10
CA SER A 120 9.27 11.83 -1.26
C SER A 120 8.47 10.59 -0.82
N LEU A 121 7.19 10.74 -0.45
CA LEU A 121 6.31 9.64 -0.02
C LEU A 121 5.66 8.90 -1.18
N ASP A 122 6.47 8.34 -2.08
CA ASP A 122 5.97 7.48 -3.16
C ASP A 122 5.02 6.39 -2.61
N TYR A 123 4.02 6.00 -3.39
CA TYR A 123 2.98 5.06 -2.97
C TYR A 123 3.59 3.73 -2.46
N HIS A 124 4.76 3.32 -2.97
CA HIS A 124 5.50 2.14 -2.49
C HIS A 124 5.87 2.25 -1.01
N VAL A 125 6.32 3.42 -0.57
CA VAL A 125 6.69 3.68 0.84
C VAL A 125 5.45 3.62 1.72
N ILE A 126 4.37 4.25 1.27
CA ILE A 126 3.08 4.23 1.98
C ILE A 126 2.55 2.79 2.07
N SER A 127 2.57 2.06 0.96
CA SER A 127 2.09 0.67 0.88
C SER A 127 2.85 -0.24 1.84
N ALA A 128 4.19 -0.13 1.86
CA ALA A 128 5.01 -0.92 2.79
C ALA A 128 4.71 -0.58 4.26
N PHE A 129 4.47 0.69 4.57
CA PHE A 129 4.13 1.15 5.92
C PHE A 129 2.76 0.67 6.39
N ILE A 130 1.71 0.79 5.57
CA ILE A 130 0.33 0.43 5.95
C ILE A 130 0.07 -1.08 5.84
N MET A 131 0.93 -1.84 5.16
CA MET A 131 0.73 -3.27 4.91
C MET A 131 0.44 -4.09 6.18
N PRO A 132 1.17 -3.92 7.30
CA PRO A 132 0.84 -4.64 8.53
C PRO A 132 -0.54 -4.29 9.08
N MET A 133 -0.99 -3.04 8.95
CA MET A 133 -2.31 -2.59 9.41
C MET A 133 -3.42 -3.24 8.58
N VAL A 134 -3.28 -3.23 7.25
CA VAL A 134 -4.25 -3.85 6.33
C VAL A 134 -4.26 -5.37 6.45
N ARG A 135 -3.11 -6.00 6.72
CA ARG A 135 -3.04 -7.45 7.01
C ARG A 135 -3.79 -7.82 8.28
N ALA A 136 -3.71 -6.98 9.31
CA ALA A 136 -4.42 -7.19 10.57
C ALA A 136 -5.92 -6.98 10.42
N ASP A 137 -6.32 -5.95 9.65
CA ASP A 137 -7.70 -5.65 9.35
C ASP A 137 -7.84 -5.00 7.96
N ALA A 138 -8.39 -5.75 7.00
CA ALA A 138 -8.61 -5.26 5.64
C ALA A 138 -9.67 -4.12 5.59
N SER A 139 -10.56 -4.05 6.59
CA SER A 139 -11.62 -3.03 6.66
C SER A 139 -11.13 -1.69 7.21
N VAL A 140 -9.87 -1.60 7.70
CA VAL A 140 -9.28 -0.38 8.27
C VAL A 140 -9.59 0.87 7.44
N SER A 141 -10.16 1.91 8.07
CA SER A 141 -10.59 3.10 7.33
C SER A 141 -9.39 3.90 6.80
N ILE A 142 -9.56 4.55 5.66
CA ILE A 142 -8.54 5.45 5.07
C ILE A 142 -8.17 6.57 6.04
N LYS A 143 -9.10 7.05 6.86
CA LYS A 143 -8.84 8.09 7.86
C LYS A 143 -7.81 7.64 8.90
N VAL A 144 -7.89 6.38 9.35
CA VAL A 144 -6.91 5.81 10.30
C VAL A 144 -5.53 5.71 9.66
N LEU A 145 -5.46 5.25 8.41
CA LEU A 145 -4.21 5.12 7.66
C LEU A 145 -3.55 6.48 7.37
N LEU A 146 -4.34 7.49 7.00
CA LEU A 146 -3.89 8.87 6.82
C LEU A 146 -3.25 9.42 8.10
N ASN A 147 -3.94 9.26 9.24
CA ASN A 147 -3.44 9.75 10.53
C ASN A 147 -2.15 9.04 10.93
N ALA A 148 -2.11 7.70 10.83
CA ALA A 148 -0.92 6.92 11.15
C ALA A 148 0.29 7.33 10.29
N THR A 149 0.08 7.52 8.97
CA THR A 149 1.14 7.88 8.04
C THR A 149 1.61 9.32 8.26
N ALA A 150 0.69 10.24 8.56
CA ALA A 150 1.02 11.63 8.89
C ALA A 150 1.81 11.72 10.20
N SER A 151 1.41 10.97 11.23
CA SER A 151 2.16 10.90 12.50
C SER A 151 3.55 10.29 12.33
N HIS A 152 3.70 9.27 11.49
CA HIS A 152 4.98 8.57 11.31
C HIS A 152 5.99 9.38 10.47
N TYR A 153 5.55 10.02 9.38
CA TYR A 153 6.45 10.72 8.47
C TYR A 153 6.41 12.24 8.60
N GLY A 154 5.45 12.82 9.32
CA GLY A 154 5.30 14.26 9.47
C GLY A 154 4.72 14.98 8.24
N PHE A 155 4.17 14.24 7.26
CA PHE A 155 3.60 14.81 6.03
C PHE A 155 2.10 14.54 5.93
N ARG A 156 1.34 15.54 5.46
CA ARG A 156 -0.08 15.38 5.14
C ARG A 156 -0.23 14.70 3.78
N LEU A 157 -0.83 13.52 3.77
CA LEU A 157 -1.21 12.82 2.55
C LEU A 157 -2.58 13.27 2.04
N THR A 158 -2.79 13.16 0.73
CA THR A 158 -4.13 13.28 0.14
C THR A 158 -4.87 11.96 0.28
N TYR A 159 -6.18 12.02 0.48
CA TYR A 159 -7.06 10.85 0.56
C TYR A 159 -6.84 9.87 -0.59
N LYS A 160 -6.81 10.38 -1.83
CA LYS A 160 -6.64 9.58 -3.05
C LYS A 160 -5.35 8.74 -3.03
N ARG A 161 -4.24 9.30 -2.53
CA ARG A 161 -2.95 8.62 -2.52
C ARG A 161 -2.92 7.46 -1.53
N ASP A 162 -3.50 7.68 -0.36
CA ASP A 162 -3.59 6.65 0.68
C ASP A 162 -4.56 5.52 0.28
N TRP A 163 -5.70 5.89 -0.31
CA TRP A 163 -6.64 4.93 -0.88
C TRP A 163 -5.98 4.05 -1.96
N MET A 164 -5.21 4.64 -2.89
CA MET A 164 -4.48 3.85 -3.90
C MET A 164 -3.44 2.92 -3.27
N ALA A 165 -2.72 3.37 -2.23
CA ALA A 165 -1.79 2.53 -1.50
C ALA A 165 -2.51 1.36 -0.80
N LYS A 166 -3.65 1.61 -0.14
CA LYS A 166 -4.48 0.56 0.47
C LYS A 166 -4.92 -0.46 -0.58
N GLN A 167 -5.43 -0.02 -1.73
CA GLN A 167 -5.86 -0.94 -2.80
C GLN A 167 -4.70 -1.82 -3.29
N LYS A 168 -3.51 -1.25 -3.48
CA LYS A 168 -2.34 -2.04 -3.85
C LYS A 168 -1.98 -3.08 -2.79
N VAL A 169 -2.01 -2.70 -1.52
CA VAL A 169 -1.73 -3.61 -0.40
C VAL A 169 -2.76 -4.73 -0.32
N VAL A 170 -4.04 -4.42 -0.49
CA VAL A 170 -5.11 -5.41 -0.57
C VAL A 170 -4.84 -6.39 -1.71
N ALA A 171 -4.54 -5.89 -2.91
CA ALA A 171 -4.22 -6.74 -4.06
C ALA A 171 -2.98 -7.63 -3.82
N LEU A 172 -1.96 -7.11 -3.12
CA LEU A 172 -0.76 -7.87 -2.76
C LEU A 172 -1.03 -8.98 -1.73
N ILE A 173 -1.99 -8.82 -0.84
CA ILE A 173 -2.30 -9.78 0.23
C ILE A 173 -3.33 -10.81 -0.24
N TYR A 174 -4.41 -10.34 -0.85
CA TYR A 174 -5.59 -11.14 -1.14
C TYR A 174 -5.69 -11.55 -2.62
N GLY A 175 -4.75 -11.07 -3.45
CA GLY A 175 -4.82 -11.21 -4.90
C GLY A 175 -5.66 -10.11 -5.53
N ASP A 176 -5.60 -10.03 -6.85
CA ASP A 176 -6.39 -9.05 -7.59
C ASP A 176 -7.89 -9.36 -7.45
N TRP A 177 -8.69 -8.31 -7.50
CA TRP A 177 -10.14 -8.42 -7.47
C TRP A 177 -10.64 -9.32 -8.61
N ASP A 178 -10.05 -9.22 -9.80
CA ASP A 178 -10.38 -10.07 -10.94
C ASP A 178 -10.21 -11.57 -10.62
N GLU A 179 -9.14 -11.95 -9.93
CA GLU A 179 -8.90 -13.34 -9.54
C GLU A 179 -9.93 -13.82 -8.50
N SER A 180 -10.32 -12.94 -7.58
CA SER A 180 -11.36 -13.21 -6.59
C SER A 180 -12.74 -13.36 -7.23
N TYR A 181 -13.09 -12.48 -8.17
CA TYR A 181 -14.34 -12.55 -8.92
C TYR A 181 -14.41 -13.80 -9.79
N ASN A 182 -13.31 -14.21 -10.42
CA ASN A 182 -13.25 -15.43 -11.22
C ASN A 182 -13.48 -16.71 -10.40
N LYS A 183 -13.29 -16.68 -9.08
CA LYS A 183 -13.57 -17.81 -8.17
C LYS A 183 -15.06 -17.90 -7.79
N LEU A 184 -15.84 -16.84 -7.95
CA LEU A 184 -17.25 -16.80 -7.54
C LEU A 184 -18.14 -17.83 -8.24
N PRO A 185 -18.06 -18.07 -9.57
CA PRO A 185 -18.90 -19.08 -10.21
C PRO A 185 -18.66 -20.48 -9.65
N ARG A 186 -17.39 -20.83 -9.40
CA ARG A 186 -17.03 -22.13 -8.80
C ARG A 186 -17.48 -22.23 -7.35
N TRP A 187 -17.40 -21.14 -6.60
CA TRP A 187 -17.92 -21.08 -5.23
C TRP A 187 -19.45 -21.25 -5.20
N VAL A 188 -20.18 -20.52 -6.06
CA VAL A 188 -21.65 -20.64 -6.20
C VAL A 188 -22.05 -22.08 -6.53
N LEU A 189 -21.35 -22.72 -7.46
CA LEU A 189 -21.57 -24.13 -7.78
C LEU A 189 -21.33 -25.02 -6.56
N GLY A 190 -20.27 -24.76 -5.79
CA GLY A 190 -19.99 -25.49 -4.54
C GLY A 190 -21.11 -25.36 -3.51
N VAL A 191 -21.67 -24.16 -3.33
CA VAL A 191 -22.81 -23.92 -2.43
C VAL A 191 -24.03 -24.73 -2.88
N GLN A 192 -24.35 -24.70 -4.18
CA GLN A 192 -25.49 -25.45 -4.74
C GLN A 192 -25.33 -26.97 -4.61
N VAL A 193 -24.10 -27.49 -4.73
CA VAL A 193 -23.83 -28.93 -4.57
C VAL A 193 -23.90 -29.36 -3.10
N MET A 194 -23.33 -28.57 -2.19
CA MET A 194 -23.25 -28.92 -0.76
C MET A 194 -24.55 -28.63 -0.01
N MET A 195 -25.36 -27.68 -0.49
CA MET A 195 -26.65 -27.33 0.07
C MET A 195 -27.68 -27.22 -1.09
N PRO A 196 -28.27 -28.35 -1.51
CA PRO A 196 -29.12 -28.44 -2.70
C PRO A 196 -30.35 -27.53 -2.66
N ASP A 197 -30.86 -27.24 -1.47
CA ASP A 197 -32.03 -26.39 -1.24
C ASP A 197 -31.68 -24.89 -1.13
N SER A 198 -30.39 -24.54 -1.21
CA SER A 198 -29.93 -23.14 -1.18
C SER A 198 -29.92 -22.53 -2.58
N ILE A 199 -30.46 -21.32 -2.70
CA ILE A 199 -30.43 -20.56 -3.95
C ILE A 199 -29.22 -19.62 -3.90
N ALA A 200 -28.21 -19.91 -4.71
CA ALA A 200 -27.09 -19.01 -4.94
C ALA A 200 -27.09 -18.57 -6.42
N VAL A 201 -27.30 -17.28 -6.66
CA VAL A 201 -27.32 -16.69 -8.02
C VAL A 201 -26.29 -15.58 -8.14
N LEU A 202 -25.38 -15.74 -9.09
CA LEU A 202 -24.42 -14.71 -9.49
C LEU A 202 -25.00 -13.87 -10.64
N ARG A 203 -25.13 -12.56 -10.45
CA ARG A 203 -25.55 -11.64 -11.52
C ARG A 203 -24.36 -10.82 -12.02
N THR A 204 -24.18 -10.81 -13.34
CA THR A 204 -23.12 -10.06 -14.04
C THR A 204 -23.71 -9.26 -15.19
N ASN A 205 -23.21 -8.04 -15.41
CA ASN A 205 -23.62 -7.16 -16.51
C ASN A 205 -22.52 -7.11 -17.58
N PRO A 206 -22.83 -7.32 -18.87
CA PRO A 206 -21.82 -7.33 -19.92
C PRO A 206 -21.23 -5.94 -20.17
N VAL A 207 -19.95 -5.87 -20.52
CA VAL A 207 -19.27 -4.61 -20.87
C VAL A 207 -19.51 -4.29 -22.34
N ARG A 208 -19.69 -3.00 -22.67
CA ARG A 208 -19.74 -2.52 -24.06
C ARG A 208 -18.55 -1.61 -24.32
N VAL A 209 -17.73 -1.94 -25.33
CA VAL A 209 -16.61 -1.12 -25.79
C VAL A 209 -16.91 -0.68 -27.23
N GLY A 210 -17.00 0.63 -27.47
CA GLY A 210 -17.31 1.15 -28.81
C GLY A 210 -18.68 0.77 -29.35
N GLY A 211 -19.65 0.44 -28.48
CA GLY A 211 -21.00 0.01 -28.86
C GLY A 211 -21.15 -1.49 -29.12
N GLN A 212 -20.05 -2.26 -29.13
CA GLN A 212 -20.06 -3.71 -29.26
C GLN A 212 -19.95 -4.37 -27.88
N LEU A 213 -20.66 -5.48 -27.68
CA LEU A 213 -20.56 -6.27 -26.44
C LEU A 213 -19.18 -6.94 -26.38
N ASP A 214 -18.49 -6.76 -25.27
CA ASP A 214 -17.27 -7.49 -24.94
C ASP A 214 -17.67 -8.79 -24.25
N GLU A 215 -17.70 -9.89 -25.00
CA GLU A 215 -18.08 -11.22 -24.51
C GLU A 215 -17.13 -11.76 -23.43
N PHE A 216 -15.93 -11.17 -23.31
CA PHE A 216 -14.91 -11.59 -22.36
C PHE A 216 -14.89 -10.74 -21.09
N LYS A 217 -15.74 -9.70 -21.00
CA LYS A 217 -15.82 -8.83 -19.82
C LYS A 217 -17.25 -8.63 -19.37
N ALA A 218 -17.47 -8.84 -18.08
CA ALA A 218 -18.68 -8.46 -17.40
C ALA A 218 -18.34 -7.90 -16.01
N TYR A 219 -19.06 -6.88 -15.56
CA TYR A 219 -18.96 -6.40 -14.19
C TYR A 219 -19.93 -7.18 -13.31
N PHE A 220 -19.45 -7.61 -12.15
CA PHE A 220 -20.30 -8.18 -11.12
C PHE A 220 -21.30 -7.12 -10.61
N SER A 221 -22.58 -7.50 -10.50
CA SER A 221 -23.63 -6.58 -10.04
C SER A 221 -24.18 -6.95 -8.67
N GLN A 222 -24.47 -8.24 -8.43
CA GLN A 222 -25.00 -8.71 -7.14
C GLN A 222 -24.89 -10.24 -7.01
N THR A 223 -24.75 -10.72 -5.77
CA THR A 223 -24.97 -12.13 -5.39
C THR A 223 -26.24 -12.20 -4.56
N VAL A 224 -27.16 -13.10 -4.91
CA VAL A 224 -28.35 -13.43 -4.08
C VAL A 224 -28.10 -14.78 -3.43
N LEU A 225 -28.23 -14.83 -2.11
CA LEU A 225 -28.13 -16.05 -1.30
C LEU A 225 -29.41 -16.24 -0.51
N ASP A 226 -30.05 -17.39 -0.67
CA ASP A 226 -31.16 -17.85 0.16
C ASP A 226 -30.82 -19.24 0.71
N PHE A 227 -30.92 -19.40 2.03
CA PHE A 227 -30.56 -20.64 2.73
C PHE A 227 -31.81 -21.22 3.42
N PRO A 228 -32.00 -22.55 3.40
CA PRO A 228 -33.10 -23.21 4.11
C PRO A 228 -33.07 -22.90 5.61
N THR A 229 -34.26 -22.80 6.21
CA THR A 229 -34.50 -22.36 7.60
C THR A 229 -33.69 -23.11 8.65
N VAL A 230 -33.24 -24.34 8.37
CA VAL A 230 -32.45 -25.21 9.26
C VAL A 230 -31.01 -24.72 9.47
N TYR A 231 -30.46 -23.90 8.56
CA TYR A 231 -29.08 -23.38 8.65
C TYR A 231 -28.94 -22.00 9.30
N ARG A 232 -30.05 -21.36 9.72
CA ARG A 232 -30.04 -20.02 10.37
C ARG A 232 -29.27 -19.97 11.70
N GLY A 233 -28.90 -21.11 12.28
CA GLY A 233 -28.11 -21.19 13.51
C GLY A 233 -26.60 -20.96 13.33
N ILE A 234 -26.08 -20.90 12.09
CA ILE A 234 -24.64 -20.83 11.81
C ILE A 234 -24.34 -19.74 10.78
N SER A 235 -24.66 -18.48 11.06
CA SER A 235 -24.21 -17.35 10.20
C SER A 235 -24.12 -16.04 10.98
N SER A 236 -23.09 -15.89 11.81
CA SER A 236 -22.55 -14.56 12.14
C SER A 236 -21.26 -14.35 11.36
N LEU A 237 -21.38 -14.03 10.08
CA LEU A 237 -20.31 -13.41 9.31
C LEU A 237 -20.90 -12.16 8.65
N GLN A 238 -20.76 -11.03 9.34
CA GLN A 238 -21.00 -9.72 8.75
C GLN A 238 -19.90 -9.46 7.73
N ALA A 239 -20.25 -9.47 6.44
CA ALA A 239 -19.48 -8.76 5.43
C ALA A 239 -19.87 -7.29 5.54
N VAL A 240 -19.01 -6.48 6.15
CA VAL A 240 -19.11 -5.02 6.17
C VAL A 240 -18.64 -4.52 4.81
N GLY A 241 -19.55 -3.88 4.07
CA GLY A 241 -19.26 -3.16 2.82
C GLY A 241 -18.72 -1.75 3.07
#